data_AF-A0A526PCV1-F1
#
_entry.id   AF-A0A526PCV1-F1
#
_cell.length_a   1.000
_cell.length_b   1.000
_cell.length_c   1.000
_cell.angle_alpha   90.00
_cell.angle_beta   90.00
_cell.angle_gamma   90.00
#
_symmetry.space_group_name_H-M   'P 1'
#
loop_
_entity.id
_entity.type
_entity.pdbx_description
1 polymer ?
#
loop_
_entity_poly.entity_id
_entity_poly.type
_entity_poly.pdbx_seq_one_letter_code
_entity_poly.pdbx_strand_id
1 'polypeptide(L)'
;MHILTTTSASLDDLAEPVDLRQTPADVVALSFTDSDLAGLAAAWKADADRLPSMRLAALRDLRHPMSVDLWIDSVARHARVVLVRILGGYDWWRYGCDQL
;
A
#
# COMPACT_ATOMS: atom_id res chain seq x y z
N MET A 1 -13.49 -24.35 -33.39
CA MET A 1 -13.51 -23.33 -32.32
C MET A 1 -12.14 -23.38 -31.66
N HIS A 2 -11.28 -22.36 -31.85
CA HIS A 2 -9.99 -22.29 -31.18
C HIS A 2 -10.11 -21.30 -30.03
N ILE A 3 -10.08 -21.81 -28.79
CA ILE A 3 -9.93 -20.98 -27.60
C ILE A 3 -8.45 -20.59 -27.55
N LEU A 4 -8.17 -19.29 -27.68
CA LEU A 4 -6.86 -18.75 -27.33
C LEU A 4 -6.73 -18.86 -25.82
N THR A 5 -5.83 -19.72 -25.36
CA THR A 5 -5.37 -19.77 -23.98
C THR A 5 -4.54 -18.52 -23.72
N THR A 6 -5.20 -17.40 -23.43
CA THR A 6 -4.52 -16.23 -22.88
C THR A 6 -4.26 -16.53 -21.41
N THR A 7 -3.02 -16.87 -21.07
CA THR A 7 -2.54 -16.80 -19.69
C THR A 7 -2.71 -15.35 -19.25
N SER A 8 -3.77 -15.06 -18.47
CA SER A 8 -3.85 -13.80 -17.76
C SER A 8 -2.80 -13.87 -16.65
N ALA A 9 -1.55 -13.58 -16.96
CA ALA A 9 -0.63 -13.14 -15.92
C ALA A 9 -1.31 -11.92 -15.30
N SER A 10 -1.67 -12.01 -14.02
CA SER A 10 -2.21 -10.85 -13.33
C SER A 10 -1.08 -9.83 -13.25
N LEU A 11 -1.40 -8.54 -13.16
CA LEU A 11 -0.39 -7.48 -12.96
C LEU A 11 0.47 -7.73 -11.70
N ASP A 12 0.02 -8.60 -10.79
CA ASP A 12 0.72 -8.99 -9.57
C ASP A 12 1.82 -10.05 -9.82
N ASP A 13 1.74 -10.84 -10.89
CA ASP A 13 2.66 -11.96 -11.16
C ASP A 13 4.08 -11.51 -11.58
N LEU A 14 4.29 -10.21 -11.82
CA LEU A 14 5.55 -9.64 -12.30
C LEU A 14 6.23 -8.69 -11.30
N ALA A 15 5.62 -8.42 -10.14
CA ALA A 15 6.23 -7.55 -9.14
C ALA A 15 7.29 -8.32 -8.34
N GLU A 16 8.55 -7.89 -8.41
CA GLU A 16 9.56 -8.41 -7.48
C GLU A 16 9.23 -8.01 -6.05
N PRO A 17 9.42 -8.91 -5.07
CA PRO A 17 9.18 -8.58 -3.68
C PRO A 17 10.16 -7.54 -3.17
N VAL A 18 9.62 -6.52 -2.52
CA VAL A 18 10.34 -5.44 -1.83
C VAL A 18 10.03 -5.48 -0.34
N ASP A 19 11.07 -5.35 0.50
CA ASP A 19 10.91 -4.98 1.91
C ASP A 19 11.09 -3.46 2.05
N LEU A 20 10.01 -2.76 2.39
CA LEU A 20 10.02 -1.31 2.56
C LEU A 20 10.87 -0.85 3.74
N ARG A 21 11.09 -1.71 4.75
CA ARG A 21 11.79 -1.39 6.00
C ARG A 21 11.32 -0.08 6.65
N GLN A 22 10.03 0.22 6.51
CA GLN A 22 9.41 1.35 7.18
C GLN A 22 9.32 1.08 8.68
N THR A 23 9.50 2.13 9.48
CA THR A 23 9.24 2.05 10.92
C THR A 23 7.74 2.21 11.20
N PRO A 24 7.20 1.59 12.25
CA PRO A 24 5.81 1.79 12.67
C PRO A 24 5.41 3.25 12.87
N ALA A 25 4.11 3.54 12.74
CA ALA A 25 3.49 4.81 13.11
C ALA A 25 2.01 4.60 13.48
N ASP A 26 1.45 5.57 14.19
CA ASP A 26 0.05 5.57 14.64
C ASP A 26 -0.94 5.60 13.46
N VAL A 27 -0.59 6.30 12.37
CA VAL A 27 -1.38 6.40 11.16
C VAL A 27 -0.53 5.98 9.97
N VAL A 28 -1.08 5.12 9.12
CA VAL A 28 -0.46 4.82 7.82
C VAL A 28 -1.44 5.08 6.69
N ALA A 29 -0.94 5.69 5.61
CA ALA A 29 -1.72 5.95 4.42
C ALA A 29 -1.03 5.45 3.15
N LEU A 30 -1.82 4.82 2.28
CA LEU A 30 -1.36 4.10 1.10
C LEU A 30 -2.10 4.60 -0.14
N SER A 31 -1.35 4.82 -1.22
CA SER A 31 -1.93 5.17 -2.52
C SER A 31 -1.04 4.73 -3.68
N PHE A 32 -1.64 4.48 -4.84
CA PHE A 32 -0.91 4.35 -6.12
C PHE A 32 -0.48 5.70 -6.69
N THR A 33 -1.07 6.81 -6.23
CA THR A 33 -0.84 8.15 -6.79
C THR A 33 0.10 8.97 -5.90
N ASP A 34 1.24 9.38 -6.45
CA ASP A 34 2.23 10.19 -5.73
C ASP A 34 1.68 11.54 -5.26
N SER A 35 0.72 12.13 -6.00
CA SER A 35 0.09 13.39 -5.58
C SER A 35 -0.71 13.27 -4.30
N ASP A 36 -1.34 12.12 -4.02
CA ASP A 36 -2.06 11.92 -2.76
C ASP A 36 -1.08 11.85 -1.60
N LEU A 37 0.01 11.08 -1.79
CA LEU A 37 1.05 10.92 -0.77
C LEU A 37 1.72 12.27 -0.50
N ALA A 38 2.03 13.04 -1.54
CA ALA A 38 2.60 14.37 -1.41
C ALA A 38 1.64 15.34 -0.70
N GLY A 39 0.34 15.30 -1.03
CA GLY A 39 -0.68 16.12 -0.38
C GLY A 39 -0.84 15.77 1.11
N LEU A 40 -0.91 14.49 1.44
CA LEU A 40 -0.95 14.00 2.82
C LEU A 40 0.31 14.39 3.58
N ALA A 41 1.50 14.20 2.99
CA ALA A 41 2.77 14.58 3.61
C ALA A 41 2.81 16.08 3.93
N ALA A 42 2.38 16.93 2.99
CA ALA A 42 2.35 18.38 3.17
C ALA A 42 1.38 18.79 4.28
N ALA A 43 0.16 18.23 4.29
CA ALA A 43 -0.84 18.50 5.31
C ALA A 43 -0.38 18.02 6.70
N TRP A 44 0.18 16.81 6.80
CA TRP A 44 0.63 16.26 8.08
C TRP A 44 1.82 17.01 8.67
N LYS A 45 2.74 17.44 7.80
CA LYS A 45 3.91 18.21 8.20
C LYS A 45 3.54 19.58 8.78
N ALA A 46 2.43 20.17 8.32
CA ALA A 46 1.99 21.49 8.79
C ALA A 46 1.59 21.50 10.28
N ASP A 47 1.12 20.37 10.82
CA ASP A 47 0.65 20.22 12.20
C ASP A 47 1.33 19.04 12.92
N ALA A 48 2.57 18.71 12.56
CA ALA A 48 3.27 17.51 13.03
C ALA A 48 3.39 17.39 14.56
N ASP A 49 3.45 18.52 15.28
CA ASP A 49 3.55 18.53 16.74
C ASP A 49 2.23 18.18 17.46
N ARG A 50 1.11 18.22 16.72
CA ARG A 50 -0.25 18.01 17.26
C ARG A 50 -0.92 16.77 16.69
N LEU A 51 -0.41 16.25 15.59
CA LEU A 51 -0.93 15.07 14.91
C LEU A 51 -0.17 13.81 15.37
N PRO A 52 -0.83 12.64 15.35
CA PRO A 52 -0.16 11.38 15.63
C PRO A 52 0.90 11.07 14.56
N SER A 53 1.82 10.16 14.86
CA SER A 53 2.89 9.80 13.91
C SER A 53 2.31 9.23 12.61
N MET A 54 2.91 9.55 11.46
CA MET A 54 2.44 9.07 10.14
C MET A 54 3.54 8.37 9.33
N ARG A 55 3.16 7.33 8.59
CA ARG A 55 3.91 6.80 7.44
C ARG A 55 3.06 6.78 6.18
N LEU A 56 3.72 6.95 5.06
CA LEU A 56 3.12 6.93 3.73
C LEU A 56 3.78 5.82 2.92
N ALA A 57 3.01 4.95 2.28
CA ALA A 57 3.53 3.90 1.41
C ALA A 57 2.90 3.98 0.02
N ALA A 58 3.75 3.81 -1.00
CA ALA A 58 3.26 3.72 -2.37
C ALA A 58 2.80 2.28 -2.64
N LEU A 59 1.53 2.10 -3.01
CA LEU A 59 0.96 0.76 -3.24
C LEU A 59 1.67 -0.01 -4.36
N ARG A 60 2.33 0.70 -5.29
CA ARG A 60 3.15 0.09 -6.35
C ARG A 60 4.30 -0.78 -5.81
N ASP A 61 4.80 -0.47 -4.62
CA ASP A 61 5.90 -1.18 -3.95
C ASP A 61 5.37 -2.31 -3.04
N LEU A 62 4.05 -2.41 -2.88
CA LEU A 62 3.34 -3.43 -2.09
C LEU A 62 2.48 -4.32 -2.99
N ARG A 63 2.85 -4.51 -4.26
CA ARG A 63 2.07 -5.37 -5.19
C ARG A 63 2.30 -6.86 -4.96
N HIS A 64 3.52 -7.25 -4.61
CA HIS A 64 3.82 -8.65 -4.34
C HIS A 64 3.28 -9.06 -2.96
N PRO A 65 2.59 -10.21 -2.82
CA PRO A 65 2.03 -10.67 -1.54
C PRO A 65 3.03 -10.67 -0.37
N MET A 66 4.26 -11.15 -0.60
CA MET A 66 5.32 -11.12 0.42
C MET A 66 5.66 -9.69 0.90
N SER A 67 5.61 -8.67 0.02
CA SER A 67 5.83 -7.28 0.42
C SER A 67 4.72 -6.77 1.33
N VAL A 68 3.48 -7.15 1.01
CA VAL A 68 2.31 -6.86 1.85
C VAL A 68 2.48 -7.50 3.22
N ASP A 69 2.83 -8.78 3.29
CA ASP A 69 2.98 -9.51 4.56
C ASP A 69 4.08 -8.89 5.44
N LEU A 70 5.25 -8.60 4.86
CA LEU A 70 6.37 -7.95 5.57
C LEU A 70 5.97 -6.57 6.09
N TRP A 71 5.25 -5.79 5.29
CA TRP A 71 4.79 -4.46 5.69
C TRP A 71 3.67 -4.51 6.72
N ILE A 72 2.75 -5.48 6.65
CA ILE A 72 1.71 -5.67 7.67
C ILE A 72 2.35 -6.04 9.01
N ASP A 73 3.29 -6.97 9.02
CA ASP A 73 3.96 -7.41 10.24
C ASP A 73 4.80 -6.27 10.86
N SER A 74 5.56 -5.54 10.05
CA SER A 74 6.44 -4.49 10.56
C SER A 74 5.76 -3.15 10.82
N VAL A 75 4.62 -2.86 10.18
CA VAL A 75 4.01 -1.52 10.20
C VAL A 75 2.51 -1.57 10.47
N ALA A 76 1.72 -2.21 9.61
CA ALA A 76 0.26 -2.03 9.63
C ALA A 76 -0.39 -2.53 10.92
N ARG A 77 0.06 -3.67 11.46
CA ARG A 77 -0.45 -4.25 12.71
C ARG A 77 -0.20 -3.37 13.94
N HIS A 78 0.71 -2.40 13.83
CA HIS A 78 1.05 -1.45 14.89
C HIS A 78 0.34 -0.10 14.72
N ALA A 79 -0.27 0.13 13.56
CA ALA A 79 -1.02 1.35 13.30
C ALA A 79 -2.39 1.32 13.98
N ARG A 80 -2.85 2.50 14.40
CA ARG A 80 -4.21 2.71 14.94
C ARG A 80 -5.21 2.96 13.82
N VAL A 81 -4.74 3.54 12.72
CA VAL A 81 -5.54 3.83 11.53
C VAL A 81 -4.73 3.49 10.28
N VAL A 82 -5.36 2.72 9.39
CA VAL A 82 -4.85 2.41 8.05
C VAL A 82 -5.80 3.03 7.03
N LEU A 83 -5.29 3.96 6.21
CA LEU A 83 -6.02 4.56 5.09
C LEU A 83 -5.49 4.00 3.78
N VAL A 84 -6.35 3.35 2.99
CA VAL A 84 -5.95 2.82 1.67
C VAL A 84 -6.77 3.50 0.58
N ARG A 85 -6.11 4.22 -0.33
CA ARG A 85 -6.74 4.83 -1.51
C ARG A 85 -6.39 4.02 -2.75
N ILE A 86 -7.38 3.29 -3.27
CA ILE A 86 -7.21 2.40 -4.41
C ILE A 86 -7.96 2.97 -5.62
N LEU A 87 -7.26 3.76 -6.44
CA LEU A 87 -7.79 4.14 -7.75
C LEU A 87 -7.84 2.92 -8.66
N GLY A 88 -9.01 2.67 -9.26
CA GLY A 88 -9.26 1.47 -10.07
C GLY A 88 -10.05 0.39 -9.32
N GLY A 89 -10.22 0.52 -8.00
CA GLY A 89 -11.03 -0.38 -7.19
C GLY A 89 -10.27 -1.56 -6.61
N TYR A 90 -10.96 -2.34 -5.78
CA TYR A 90 -10.43 -3.43 -4.95
C TYR A 90 -9.48 -4.39 -5.69
N ASP A 91 -9.77 -4.72 -6.95
CA ASP A 91 -8.97 -5.67 -7.75
C ASP A 91 -7.53 -5.23 -8.01
N TRP A 92 -7.22 -3.93 -7.91
CA TRP A 92 -5.87 -3.41 -8.13
C TRP A 92 -4.90 -3.69 -6.98
N TRP A 93 -5.42 -4.08 -5.82
CA TRP A 93 -4.60 -4.45 -4.67
C TRP A 93 -5.35 -5.46 -3.79
N ARG A 94 -5.94 -6.47 -4.43
CA ARG A 94 -6.85 -7.44 -3.82
C ARG A 94 -6.23 -8.14 -2.61
N TYR A 95 -5.02 -8.70 -2.76
CA TYR A 95 -4.36 -9.42 -1.68
C TYR A 95 -4.19 -8.54 -0.43
N GLY A 96 -3.72 -7.29 -0.59
CA GLY A 96 -3.58 -6.37 0.52
C GLY A 96 -4.90 -5.92 1.14
N CYS A 97 -5.98 -5.83 0.34
CA CYS A 97 -7.32 -5.59 0.89
C CYS A 97 -7.82 -6.77 1.72
N ASP A 98 -7.50 -8.00 1.33
CA ASP A 98 -7.95 -9.20 2.04
C ASP A 98 -7.17 -9.46 3.34
N GLN A 99 -5.93 -8.96 3.43
CA GLN A 99 -5.07 -9.10 4.62
C GLN A 99 -5.27 -8.00 5.68
N LEU A 100 -5.89 -6.86 5.32
CA LEU A 100 -6.17 -5.74 6.22
C LEU A 100 -7.56 -5.83 6.85
#